data_AF-A0AA41RTS3-F1
#
_entry.id   AF-A0AA41RTS3-F1
#
_cell.length_a   1.000
_cell.length_b   1.000
_cell.length_c   1.000
_cell.angle_alpha   90.00
_cell.angle_beta   90.00
_cell.angle_gamma   90.00
#
_symmetry.space_group_name_H-M   'P 1'
#
loop_
_entity.id
_entity.type
_entity.pdbx_description
1 polymer ?
#
loop_
_entity_poly.entity_id
_entity_poly.type
_entity_poly.pdbx_seq_one_letter_code
_entity_poly.pdbx_strand_id
1 'polypeptide(L)'
;MLVPYELIWIVVEAGGTSNETASLLASSGLRTVHIGFEEKIPISWENRHRMEARMRLRALRVVREERLDGIVMFADDSNMHNMELFDEIQSVKWFGAISIGILAHSGSTDGQFSISKKQENEENLSMPVQGPACNSSGHLVGWHTFNALPYVDKRATYIGDGAMVLPKKLEWSGFVLNSRLVWQEIEDKPEWVRDLDTLAEDAEILDSPLSLLKDASFVEPLGNCGRKVMLWWLRVEARGDSKFPPRWIIDLPLEVTIPAKRTPWSDATPEIPTEEGVVIFNGIEGRMTDRRPTKISRLSRLRHSSSRNKRKREPRIPETQSSVRSASQ
;
A
#
# COMPACT_ATOMS: atom_id res chain seq x y z
N MET A 1 -12.94 18.51 6.38
CA MET A 1 -13.04 17.68 5.16
C MET A 1 -12.74 18.56 3.95
N LEU A 2 -11.98 18.08 2.95
CA LEU A 2 -11.42 18.90 1.86
C LEU A 2 -12.18 18.79 0.53
N VAL A 3 -13.05 17.79 0.38
CA VAL A 3 -13.78 17.51 -0.86
C VAL A 3 -15.12 18.27 -0.82
N PRO A 4 -15.55 18.94 -1.91
CA PRO A 4 -16.77 19.76 -1.89
C PRO A 4 -18.08 18.95 -2.04
N TYR A 5 -18.00 17.62 -2.09
CA TYR A 5 -19.13 16.72 -2.34
C TYR A 5 -19.64 16.04 -1.06
N GLU A 6 -20.90 15.60 -1.06
CA GLU A 6 -21.43 14.75 0.00
C GLU A 6 -20.76 13.38 -0.08
N LEU A 7 -20.14 12.95 1.02
CA LEU A 7 -19.39 11.70 1.09
C LEU A 7 -20.03 10.76 2.12
N ILE A 8 -20.29 9.53 1.68
CA ILE A 8 -20.62 8.40 2.56
C ILE A 8 -19.38 7.52 2.65
N TRP A 9 -18.83 7.37 3.85
CA TRP A 9 -17.67 6.51 4.07
C TRP A 9 -18.12 5.13 4.52
N ILE A 10 -18.04 4.16 3.62
CA ILE A 10 -18.32 2.75 3.91
C ILE A 10 -17.01 2.08 4.33
N VAL A 11 -16.92 1.67 5.58
CA VAL A 11 -15.73 1.02 6.15
C VAL A 11 -16.06 -0.42 6.49
N VAL A 12 -15.34 -1.33 5.85
CA VAL A 12 -15.43 -2.77 6.12
C VAL A 12 -14.23 -3.17 6.97
N GLU A 13 -14.49 -3.66 8.17
CA GLU A 13 -13.46 -4.02 9.14
C GLU A 13 -13.30 -5.53 9.25
N ALA A 14 -12.07 -6.01 9.08
CA ALA A 14 -11.72 -7.41 9.25
C ALA A 14 -11.66 -7.82 10.73
N GLY A 15 -12.19 -9.00 11.05
CA GLY A 15 -12.29 -9.53 12.41
C GLY A 15 -13.50 -9.04 13.21
N GLY A 16 -14.48 -8.39 12.54
CA GLY A 16 -15.66 -7.80 13.17
C GLY A 16 -15.49 -6.31 13.51
N THR A 17 -16.58 -5.64 13.86
CA THR A 17 -16.56 -4.20 14.20
C THR A 17 -15.93 -3.96 15.57
N SER A 18 -14.95 -3.06 15.64
CA SER A 18 -14.30 -2.65 16.89
C SER A 18 -14.78 -1.28 17.40
N ASN A 19 -14.61 -1.05 18.70
CA ASN A 19 -14.95 0.24 19.32
C ASN A 19 -13.97 1.35 18.89
N GLU A 20 -12.73 0.98 18.62
CA GLU A 20 -11.66 1.87 18.17
C GLU A 20 -12.01 2.45 16.79
N THR A 21 -12.35 1.58 15.84
CA THR A 21 -12.77 2.00 14.49
C THR A 21 -14.09 2.78 14.55
N ALA A 22 -15.07 2.32 15.34
CA ALA A 22 -16.34 3.04 15.50
C ALA A 22 -16.15 4.46 16.07
N SER A 23 -15.25 4.63 17.04
CA SER A 23 -14.94 5.94 17.65
C SER A 23 -14.24 6.87 16.65
N LEU A 24 -13.31 6.33 15.84
CA LEU A 24 -12.65 7.09 14.77
C LEU A 24 -13.69 7.59 13.75
N LEU A 25 -14.58 6.70 13.30
CA LEU A 25 -15.64 7.03 12.34
C LEU A 25 -16.60 8.09 12.91
N ALA A 26 -17.02 7.97 14.16
CA ALA A 26 -17.86 8.97 14.82
C ALA A 26 -17.19 10.35 14.90
N SER A 27 -15.87 10.40 15.11
CA SER A 27 -15.11 11.66 15.18
C SER A 27 -14.87 12.31 13.81
N SER A 28 -15.08 11.58 12.70
CA SER A 28 -14.78 12.06 11.34
C SER A 28 -15.71 13.18 10.86
N GLY A 29 -16.91 13.29 11.44
CA GLY A 29 -17.96 14.21 10.99
C GLY A 29 -18.57 13.85 9.62
N LEU A 30 -18.27 12.66 9.09
CA LEU A 30 -18.83 12.12 7.85
C LEU A 30 -20.05 11.25 8.13
N ARG A 31 -20.90 11.06 7.11
CA ARG A 31 -21.87 9.96 7.12
C ARG A 31 -21.10 8.65 6.91
N THR A 32 -21.19 7.72 7.84
CA THR A 32 -20.42 6.47 7.82
C THR A 32 -21.31 5.24 7.84
N VAL A 33 -20.89 4.19 7.15
CA VAL A 33 -21.48 2.84 7.26
C VAL A 33 -20.37 1.89 7.69
N HIS A 34 -20.43 1.38 8.92
CA HIS A 34 -19.41 0.51 9.49
C HIS A 34 -19.87 -0.95 9.43
N ILE A 35 -19.16 -1.76 8.66
CA ILE A 35 -19.52 -3.15 8.37
C ILE A 35 -18.44 -4.08 8.95
N GLY A 36 -18.85 -5.05 9.75
CA GLY A 36 -17.96 -6.11 10.22
C GLY A 36 -17.81 -7.22 9.18
N PHE A 37 -16.58 -7.67 8.96
CA PHE A 37 -16.24 -8.86 8.19
C PHE A 37 -15.61 -9.87 9.15
N GLU A 38 -16.27 -11.02 9.36
CA GLU A 38 -15.95 -11.92 10.49
C GLU A 38 -14.53 -12.52 10.40
N GLU A 39 -14.01 -12.72 9.19
CA GLU A 39 -12.69 -13.28 9.00
C GLU A 39 -11.59 -12.30 9.43
N LYS A 40 -10.55 -12.83 10.08
CA LYS A 40 -9.37 -12.08 10.46
C LYS A 40 -8.43 -11.90 9.28
N ILE A 41 -7.66 -10.81 9.29
CA ILE A 41 -6.66 -10.49 8.27
C ILE A 41 -5.65 -11.66 8.14
N PRO A 42 -5.49 -12.26 6.94
CA PRO A 42 -4.53 -13.31 6.68
C PRO A 42 -3.08 -12.81 6.72
N ILE A 43 -2.14 -13.69 7.07
CA ILE A 43 -0.71 -13.35 7.13
C ILE A 43 -0.06 -13.33 5.74
N SER A 44 -0.53 -14.14 4.79
CA SER A 44 -0.01 -14.12 3.42
C SER A 44 -0.66 -13.00 2.61
N TRP A 45 0.16 -12.29 1.83
CA TRP A 45 -0.34 -11.22 0.96
C TRP A 45 -1.34 -11.74 -0.07
N GLU A 46 -1.11 -12.92 -0.65
CA GLU A 46 -2.03 -13.50 -1.62
C GLU A 46 -3.44 -13.70 -1.05
N ASN A 47 -3.56 -14.31 0.13
CA ASN A 47 -4.86 -14.53 0.77
C ASN A 47 -5.49 -13.21 1.20
N ARG A 48 -4.67 -12.24 1.62
CA ARG A 48 -5.13 -10.91 1.99
C ARG A 48 -5.76 -10.15 0.83
N HIS A 49 -5.12 -10.12 -0.34
CA HIS A 49 -5.70 -9.48 -1.54
C HIS A 49 -7.07 -10.08 -1.88
N ARG A 50 -7.21 -11.41 -1.82
CA ARG A 50 -8.50 -12.10 -2.06
C ARG A 50 -9.55 -11.74 -1.03
N MET A 51 -9.18 -11.67 0.25
CA MET A 51 -10.09 -11.24 1.31
C MET A 51 -10.52 -9.78 1.13
N GLU A 52 -9.61 -8.87 0.81
CA GLU A 52 -9.92 -7.46 0.58
C GLU A 52 -10.88 -7.26 -0.60
N ALA A 53 -10.75 -8.05 -1.66
CA ALA A 53 -11.71 -8.04 -2.75
C ALA A 53 -13.12 -8.46 -2.28
N ARG A 54 -13.24 -9.51 -1.45
CA ARG A 54 -14.52 -9.91 -0.86
C ARG A 54 -15.10 -8.83 0.07
N MET A 55 -14.26 -8.14 0.83
CA MET A 55 -14.69 -7.00 1.65
C MET A 55 -15.25 -5.86 0.78
N ARG A 56 -14.62 -5.55 -0.37
CA ARG A 56 -15.13 -4.54 -1.32
C ARG A 56 -16.49 -4.95 -1.91
N LEU A 57 -16.68 -6.22 -2.25
CA LEU A 57 -17.98 -6.71 -2.71
C LEU A 57 -19.05 -6.67 -1.61
N ARG A 58 -18.67 -6.97 -0.36
CA ARG A 58 -19.57 -6.83 0.80
C ARG A 58 -20.05 -5.39 0.95
N ALA A 59 -19.17 -4.39 0.74
CA ALA A 59 -19.57 -2.99 0.72
C ALA A 59 -20.52 -2.67 -0.47
N LEU A 60 -20.22 -3.15 -1.68
CA LEU A 60 -21.10 -2.97 -2.85
C LEU A 60 -22.48 -3.57 -2.64
N ARG A 61 -22.58 -4.68 -1.90
CA ARG A 61 -23.87 -5.26 -1.52
C ARG A 61 -24.69 -4.30 -0.67
N VAL A 62 -24.08 -3.62 0.29
CA VAL A 62 -24.77 -2.60 1.11
C VAL A 62 -25.19 -1.40 0.26
N VAL A 63 -24.33 -0.93 -0.65
CA VAL A 63 -24.71 0.11 -1.65
C VAL A 63 -25.95 -0.31 -2.43
N ARG A 64 -26.02 -1.58 -2.84
CA ARG A 64 -27.16 -2.14 -3.57
C ARG A 64 -28.43 -2.22 -2.72
N GLU A 65 -28.33 -2.80 -1.53
CA GLU A 65 -29.46 -3.03 -0.62
C GLU A 65 -30.06 -1.71 -0.12
N GLU A 66 -29.22 -0.74 0.22
CA GLU A 66 -29.64 0.60 0.65
C GLU A 66 -29.94 1.56 -0.51
N ARG A 67 -29.68 1.13 -1.75
CA ARG A 67 -29.85 1.94 -2.99
C ARG A 67 -29.17 3.30 -2.89
N LEU A 68 -27.94 3.32 -2.37
CA LEU A 68 -27.16 4.55 -2.25
C LEU A 68 -26.87 5.07 -3.65
N ASP A 69 -27.23 6.33 -3.91
CA ASP A 69 -27.08 6.98 -5.22
C ASP A 69 -25.82 7.85 -5.25
N GLY A 70 -25.05 7.78 -6.34
CA GLY A 70 -23.77 8.48 -6.50
C GLY A 70 -22.68 7.61 -7.13
N ILE A 71 -21.43 8.06 -7.00
CA ILE A 71 -20.24 7.37 -7.52
C ILE A 71 -19.57 6.58 -6.38
N VAL A 72 -19.35 5.28 -6.60
CA VAL A 72 -18.59 4.41 -5.71
C VAL A 72 -17.13 4.43 -6.12
N MET A 73 -16.25 4.71 -5.16
CA MET A 73 -14.80 4.67 -5.31
C MET A 73 -14.20 3.68 -4.31
N PHE A 74 -13.31 2.80 -4.76
CA PHE A 74 -12.59 1.88 -3.87
C PHE A 74 -11.32 2.55 -3.35
N ALA A 75 -11.33 3.01 -2.11
CA ALA A 75 -10.19 3.68 -1.49
C ALA A 75 -9.54 2.76 -0.45
N ASP A 76 -8.29 2.37 -0.68
CA ASP A 76 -7.48 1.73 0.36
C ASP A 76 -6.99 2.79 1.36
N ASP A 77 -6.84 2.39 2.62
CA ASP A 77 -6.52 3.26 3.76
C ASP A 77 -5.16 3.97 3.67
N SER A 78 -4.28 3.49 2.81
CA SER A 78 -2.89 3.94 2.66
C SER A 78 -2.63 4.68 1.35
N ASN A 79 -3.61 4.74 0.44
CA ASN A 79 -3.48 5.42 -0.84
C ASN A 79 -3.49 6.95 -0.68
N MET A 80 -2.81 7.64 -1.60
CA MET A 80 -2.83 9.09 -1.69
C MET A 80 -3.69 9.54 -2.89
N HIS A 81 -4.58 10.49 -2.66
CA HIS A 81 -5.56 10.94 -3.65
C HIS A 81 -5.38 12.43 -3.93
N ASN A 82 -5.30 12.79 -5.22
CA ASN A 82 -5.38 14.19 -5.63
C ASN A 82 -6.83 14.68 -5.50
N MET A 83 -7.03 15.94 -5.10
CA MET A 83 -8.36 16.53 -4.95
C MET A 83 -9.14 16.57 -6.27
N GLU A 84 -8.45 16.81 -7.38
CA GLU A 84 -9.07 16.84 -8.71
C GLU A 84 -9.70 15.51 -9.14
N LEU A 85 -9.25 14.39 -8.55
CA LEU A 85 -9.86 13.09 -8.78
C LEU A 85 -11.36 13.12 -8.44
N PHE A 86 -11.71 13.78 -7.35
CA PHE A 86 -13.09 13.81 -6.87
C PHE A 86 -14.00 14.64 -7.77
N ASP A 87 -13.46 15.59 -8.52
CA ASP A 87 -14.19 16.34 -9.54
C ASP A 87 -14.34 15.50 -10.82
N GLU A 88 -13.26 14.86 -11.27
CA GLU A 88 -13.22 14.05 -12.50
C GLU A 88 -14.20 12.87 -12.45
N ILE A 89 -14.31 12.17 -11.32
CA ILE A 89 -15.14 10.97 -11.22
C ILE A 89 -16.65 11.28 -11.26
N GLN A 90 -17.07 12.53 -11.04
CA GLN A 90 -18.49 12.89 -11.01
C GLN A 90 -19.16 12.74 -12.38
N SER A 91 -18.41 12.77 -13.48
CA SER A 91 -18.97 12.64 -14.84
C SER A 91 -19.22 11.19 -15.27
N VAL A 92 -18.82 10.20 -14.45
CA VAL A 92 -18.90 8.78 -14.80
C VAL A 92 -20.35 8.31 -14.90
N LYS A 93 -20.70 7.71 -16.03
CA LYS A 93 -22.02 7.13 -16.29
C LYS A 93 -22.06 5.65 -15.96
N TRP A 94 -20.97 4.95 -16.23
CA TRP A 94 -20.85 3.50 -16.05
C TRP A 94 -19.65 3.17 -15.16
N PHE A 95 -18.54 2.72 -15.75
CA PHE A 95 -17.28 2.45 -15.05
C PHE A 95 -16.24 3.48 -15.43
N GLY A 96 -15.69 4.19 -14.45
CA GLY A 96 -14.53 5.05 -14.67
C GLY A 96 -13.24 4.28 -14.43
N ALA A 97 -12.30 4.38 -15.36
CA ALA A 97 -10.96 3.83 -15.23
C ALA A 97 -9.94 4.96 -15.08
N ILE A 98 -9.10 4.89 -14.05
CA ILE A 98 -8.15 5.95 -13.67
C ILE A 98 -6.74 5.39 -13.69
N SER A 99 -5.77 6.24 -14.05
CA SER A 99 -4.35 5.89 -13.91
C SER A 99 -3.84 6.06 -12.49
N ILE A 100 -3.13 5.04 -12.03
CA ILE A 100 -2.57 4.93 -10.69
C ILE A 100 -1.04 4.91 -10.76
N GLY A 101 -0.39 5.77 -10.01
CA GLY A 101 1.06 5.70 -9.79
C GLY A 101 1.38 4.70 -8.70
N ILE A 102 2.30 3.77 -8.96
CA ILE A 102 2.71 2.76 -7.97
C ILE A 102 3.93 3.26 -7.19
N LEU A 103 3.75 3.50 -5.89
CA LEU A 103 4.82 3.88 -4.98
C LEU A 103 5.45 2.65 -4.33
N ALA A 104 6.29 1.95 -5.09
CA ALA A 104 7.08 0.85 -4.56
C ALA A 104 8.30 1.39 -3.79
N HIS A 105 8.24 1.40 -2.45
CA HIS A 105 9.43 1.64 -1.63
C HIS A 105 10.37 0.43 -1.74
N SER A 106 11.51 0.61 -2.40
CA SER A 106 12.65 -0.31 -2.27
C SER A 106 13.18 -0.18 -0.84
N GLY A 107 12.73 -1.06 0.06
CA GLY A 107 13.24 -1.19 1.43
C GLY A 107 14.69 -1.70 1.50
N SER A 108 15.58 -1.28 0.60
CA SER A 108 17.00 -1.61 0.67
C SER A 108 17.64 -0.85 1.83
N THR A 109 17.59 -1.45 3.02
CA THR A 109 18.42 -1.10 4.17
C THR A 109 19.92 -1.40 3.96
N ASP A 110 20.31 -1.81 2.75
CA ASP A 110 21.72 -1.89 2.32
C ASP A 110 22.22 -0.60 1.65
N GLY A 111 21.50 0.51 1.86
CA GLY A 111 21.86 1.84 1.37
C GLY A 111 22.14 2.82 2.50
N GLN A 112 22.95 2.45 3.48
CA GLN A 112 23.60 3.44 4.33
C GLN A 112 24.54 4.26 3.42
N PHE A 113 24.08 5.42 2.94
CA PHE A 113 24.92 6.42 2.28
C PHE A 113 25.82 5.95 1.11
N SER A 114 25.37 5.02 0.27
CA SER A 114 26.07 4.74 -0.99
C SER A 114 25.45 5.54 -2.15
N ILE A 115 25.74 6.85 -2.16
CA ILE A 115 25.94 7.56 -3.43
C ILE A 115 27.21 6.93 -4.03
N SER A 116 27.03 5.76 -4.65
CA SER A 116 28.10 5.05 -5.34
C SER A 116 27.49 4.53 -6.62
N LYS A 117 27.53 5.43 -7.60
CA LYS A 117 27.37 5.22 -9.04
C LYS A 117 27.32 3.74 -9.44
N LYS A 118 26.12 3.24 -9.71
CA LYS A 118 25.91 2.39 -10.89
C LYS A 118 25.32 3.28 -11.98
N GLN A 119 26.23 4.03 -12.58
CA GLN A 119 25.97 4.80 -13.79
C GLN A 119 26.10 3.82 -14.96
N GLU A 120 25.08 2.99 -15.16
CA GLU A 120 24.90 2.17 -16.35
C GLU A 120 23.40 1.86 -16.46
N ASN A 121 22.75 2.56 -17.40
CA ASN A 121 21.31 2.71 -17.67
C ASN A 121 20.50 3.60 -16.71
N GLU A 122 20.85 4.89 -16.67
CA GLU A 122 19.92 6.00 -16.35
C GLU A 122 18.89 6.25 -17.49
N GLU A 123 18.40 5.21 -18.15
CA GLU A 123 17.21 5.33 -18.99
C GLU A 123 15.99 5.31 -18.07
N ASN A 124 15.62 6.48 -17.57
CA ASN A 124 14.31 6.82 -16.99
C ASN A 124 13.71 5.72 -16.10
N LEU A 125 14.08 5.68 -14.82
CA LEU A 125 13.25 5.02 -13.80
C LEU A 125 11.96 5.82 -13.59
N SER A 126 11.12 5.85 -14.64
CA SER A 126 9.77 6.41 -14.58
C SER A 126 8.97 5.61 -13.55
N MET A 127 8.21 6.32 -12.72
CA MET A 127 7.32 5.69 -11.75
C MET A 127 6.38 4.73 -12.50
N PRO A 128 6.27 3.45 -12.09
CA PRO A 128 5.36 2.53 -12.75
C PRO A 128 3.91 3.04 -12.63
N VAL A 129 3.18 3.03 -13.74
CA VAL A 129 1.77 3.46 -13.79
C VAL A 129 0.92 2.30 -14.27
N GLN A 130 -0.21 2.09 -13.61
CA GLN A 130 -1.30 1.25 -14.09
C GLN A 130 -2.43 2.13 -14.60
N GLY A 131 -3.22 1.67 -15.58
CA GLY A 131 -4.39 2.44 -16.03
C GLY A 131 -4.87 2.10 -17.44
N PRO A 132 -5.86 2.85 -17.95
CA PRO A 132 -6.37 2.65 -19.30
C PRO A 132 -5.35 3.06 -20.36
N ALA A 133 -5.33 2.34 -21.48
CA ALA A 133 -4.56 2.69 -22.68
C ALA A 133 -5.53 3.01 -23.82
N CYS A 134 -5.41 4.20 -24.42
CA CYS A 134 -6.27 4.64 -25.53
C CYS A 134 -5.52 4.84 -26.84
N ASN A 135 -6.28 4.75 -27.94
CA ASN A 135 -5.82 5.20 -29.25
C ASN A 135 -5.77 6.74 -29.35
N SER A 136 -5.33 7.24 -30.50
CA SER A 136 -5.26 8.69 -30.80
C SER A 136 -6.60 9.40 -30.69
N SER A 137 -7.71 8.69 -30.93
CA SER A 137 -9.08 9.20 -30.81
C SER A 137 -9.61 9.17 -29.38
N GLY A 138 -8.82 8.75 -28.39
CA GLY A 138 -9.22 8.70 -26.98
C GLY A 138 -10.10 7.51 -26.59
N HIS A 139 -10.28 6.52 -27.47
CA HIS A 139 -11.03 5.31 -27.15
C HIS A 139 -10.13 4.28 -26.47
N LEU A 140 -10.66 3.61 -25.46
CA LEU A 140 -9.97 2.52 -24.75
C LEU A 140 -9.64 1.38 -25.73
N VAL A 141 -8.36 1.00 -25.79
CA VAL A 141 -7.87 -0.12 -26.60
C VAL A 141 -7.12 -1.18 -25.78
N GLY A 142 -6.85 -0.90 -24.50
CA GLY A 142 -6.17 -1.84 -23.62
C GLY A 142 -5.84 -1.26 -22.26
N TRP A 143 -4.89 -1.89 -21.58
CA TRP A 143 -4.53 -1.59 -20.19
C TRP A 143 -3.02 -1.52 -20.04
N HIS A 144 -2.53 -0.48 -19.39
CA HIS A 144 -1.20 -0.46 -18.80
C HIS A 144 -1.26 -1.19 -17.47
N THR A 145 -0.56 -2.32 -17.38
CA THR A 145 -0.49 -3.16 -16.17
C THR A 145 0.92 -3.14 -15.60
N PHE A 146 1.03 -3.42 -14.30
CA PHE A 146 2.33 -3.41 -13.64
C PHE A 146 3.19 -4.60 -14.08
N ASN A 147 4.39 -4.30 -14.59
CA ASN A 147 5.37 -5.33 -14.92
C ASN A 147 6.10 -5.79 -13.65
N ALA A 148 5.73 -6.97 -13.15
CA ALA A 148 6.33 -7.55 -11.95
C ALA A 148 7.72 -8.19 -12.19
N LEU A 149 8.11 -8.45 -13.45
CA LEU A 149 9.36 -9.15 -13.78
C LEU A 149 10.63 -8.52 -13.15
N PRO A 150 10.81 -7.19 -13.12
CA PRO A 150 11.97 -6.56 -12.49
C PRO A 150 12.02 -6.71 -10.96
N TYR A 151 10.93 -7.17 -10.34
CA TYR A 151 10.74 -7.19 -8.90
C TYR A 151 10.50 -8.58 -8.31
N VAL A 152 10.59 -9.65 -9.11
CA VAL A 152 10.26 -11.03 -8.70
C VAL A 152 11.04 -11.45 -7.45
N ASP A 153 12.34 -11.13 -7.40
CA ASP A 153 13.23 -11.47 -6.28
C ASP A 153 13.09 -10.54 -5.08
N LYS A 154 12.29 -9.46 -5.21
CA LYS A 154 12.12 -8.41 -4.20
C LYS A 154 10.67 -8.31 -3.70
N ARG A 155 9.87 -9.37 -3.85
CA ARG A 155 8.46 -9.40 -3.46
C ARG A 155 8.26 -9.90 -2.03
N ALA A 156 7.40 -9.21 -1.28
CA ALA A 156 6.86 -9.69 -0.03
C ALA A 156 5.86 -10.83 -0.28
N THR A 157 5.95 -11.89 0.51
CA THR A 157 4.99 -13.01 0.51
C THR A 157 4.10 -12.95 1.75
N TYR A 158 4.66 -12.50 2.88
CA TYR A 158 3.98 -12.39 4.16
C TYR A 158 4.01 -10.95 4.68
N ILE A 159 3.04 -10.63 5.56
CA ILE A 159 3.02 -9.35 6.27
C ILE A 159 4.26 -9.24 7.16
N GLY A 160 4.95 -8.11 7.07
CA GLY A 160 6.18 -7.86 7.81
C GLY A 160 7.45 -8.30 7.09
N ASP A 161 7.36 -8.92 5.92
CA ASP A 161 8.51 -9.07 5.04
C ASP A 161 9.10 -7.67 4.75
N GLY A 162 10.43 -7.53 4.82
CA GLY A 162 11.10 -6.27 4.48
C GLY A 162 11.15 -5.98 2.97
N ALA A 163 10.57 -6.87 2.17
CA ALA A 163 10.46 -6.78 0.73
C ALA A 163 9.21 -5.97 0.32
N MET A 164 9.10 -5.58 -0.95
CA MET A 164 7.97 -4.76 -1.40
C MET A 164 6.73 -5.61 -1.67
N VAL A 165 5.55 -5.10 -1.30
CA VAL A 165 4.29 -5.68 -1.77
C VAL A 165 4.07 -5.25 -3.21
N LEU A 166 3.97 -6.22 -4.11
CA LEU A 166 3.72 -5.91 -5.52
C LEU A 166 2.22 -5.73 -5.76
N PRO A 167 1.81 -4.72 -6.54
CA PRO A 167 0.42 -4.59 -6.94
C PRO A 167 0.02 -5.75 -7.86
N LYS A 168 -1.29 -5.99 -7.93
CA LYS A 168 -1.91 -6.92 -8.88
C LYS A 168 -1.95 -6.33 -10.28
N LYS A 169 -2.54 -7.04 -11.25
CA LYS A 169 -2.58 -6.61 -12.67
C LYS A 169 -3.09 -5.18 -12.83
N LEU A 170 -4.19 -4.87 -12.15
CA LEU A 170 -4.75 -3.54 -12.00
C LEU A 170 -5.40 -3.48 -10.62
N GLU A 171 -5.10 -2.43 -9.84
CA GLU A 171 -5.65 -2.25 -8.50
C GLU A 171 -7.10 -1.77 -8.52
N TRP A 172 -7.88 -2.18 -7.51
CA TRP A 172 -9.29 -1.80 -7.36
C TRP A 172 -9.48 -0.29 -7.24
N SER A 173 -8.49 0.41 -6.69
CA SER A 173 -8.49 1.88 -6.56
C SER A 173 -8.40 2.62 -7.89
N GLY A 174 -8.02 1.95 -8.98
CA GLY A 174 -8.08 2.50 -10.34
C GLY A 174 -9.48 2.51 -10.93
N PHE A 175 -10.48 2.01 -10.20
CA PHE A 175 -11.86 1.93 -10.65
C PHE A 175 -12.82 2.74 -9.81
N VAL A 176 -13.75 3.37 -10.53
CA VAL A 176 -14.95 3.96 -9.96
C VAL A 176 -16.17 3.45 -10.71
N LEU A 177 -17.31 3.46 -10.02
CA LEU A 177 -18.54 2.84 -10.48
C LEU A 177 -19.71 3.77 -10.22
N ASN A 178 -20.56 3.97 -11.21
CA ASN A 178 -21.88 4.56 -10.95
C ASN A 178 -22.75 3.57 -10.17
N SER A 179 -23.15 3.93 -8.95
CA SER A 179 -23.91 3.04 -8.05
C SER A 179 -25.22 2.52 -8.64
N ARG A 180 -25.85 3.28 -9.54
CA ARG A 180 -27.09 2.86 -10.22
C ARG A 180 -26.92 1.53 -10.94
N LEU A 181 -25.73 1.21 -11.40
CA LEU A 181 -25.45 -0.08 -12.03
C LEU A 181 -25.79 -1.25 -11.11
N VAL A 182 -25.50 -1.13 -9.81
CA VAL A 182 -25.70 -2.26 -8.88
C VAL A 182 -27.13 -2.39 -8.37
N TRP A 183 -27.96 -1.33 -8.41
CA TRP A 183 -29.31 -1.37 -7.82
C TRP A 183 -30.47 -0.96 -8.73
N GLN A 184 -30.24 -0.20 -9.81
CA GLN A 184 -31.30 0.23 -10.73
C GLN A 184 -31.47 -0.79 -11.83
N GLU A 185 -32.65 -1.36 -12.07
CA GLU A 185 -32.85 -2.26 -13.21
C GLU A 185 -32.70 -1.51 -14.55
N ILE A 186 -31.64 -1.82 -15.29
CA ILE A 186 -31.28 -1.22 -16.58
C ILE A 186 -31.09 -2.38 -17.57
N GLU A 187 -31.51 -2.21 -18.81
CA GLU A 187 -31.24 -3.17 -19.90
C GLU A 187 -29.72 -3.23 -20.14
N ASP A 188 -29.19 -4.39 -20.51
CA ASP A 188 -27.75 -4.61 -20.79
C ASP A 188 -26.76 -4.45 -19.62
N LYS A 189 -27.22 -4.64 -18.37
CA LYS A 189 -26.28 -4.75 -17.24
C LYS A 189 -25.26 -5.87 -17.41
N PRO A 190 -24.00 -5.66 -16.95
CA PRO A 190 -23.03 -6.74 -16.83
C PRO A 190 -23.55 -7.89 -15.95
N GLU A 191 -23.33 -9.14 -16.39
CA GLU A 191 -23.88 -10.35 -15.75
C GLU A 191 -23.49 -10.48 -14.27
N TRP A 192 -22.24 -10.16 -13.93
CA TRP A 192 -21.69 -10.27 -12.57
C TRP A 192 -22.43 -9.41 -11.54
N VAL A 193 -23.11 -8.35 -11.98
CA VAL A 193 -23.86 -7.45 -11.10
C VAL A 193 -25.08 -8.15 -10.49
N ARG A 194 -25.62 -9.16 -11.18
CA ARG A 194 -26.80 -9.90 -10.72
C ARG A 194 -26.50 -10.72 -9.46
N ASP A 195 -25.29 -11.29 -9.37
CA ASP A 195 -24.91 -12.15 -8.27
C ASP A 195 -23.51 -11.82 -7.72
N LEU A 196 -23.48 -10.81 -6.84
CA LEU A 196 -22.28 -10.41 -6.11
C LEU A 196 -21.82 -11.47 -5.09
N ASP A 197 -22.72 -12.34 -4.62
CA ASP A 197 -22.40 -13.33 -3.59
C ASP A 197 -21.63 -14.50 -4.23
N THR A 198 -22.10 -15.04 -5.37
CA THR A 198 -21.36 -16.05 -6.14
C THR A 198 -20.00 -15.52 -6.59
N LEU A 199 -19.93 -14.26 -7.01
CA LEU A 199 -18.66 -13.62 -7.39
C LEU A 199 -17.69 -13.55 -6.20
N ALA A 200 -18.18 -13.30 -4.98
CA ALA A 200 -17.35 -13.27 -3.77
C ALA A 200 -16.75 -14.63 -3.39
N GLU A 201 -17.38 -15.73 -3.80
CA GLU A 201 -16.88 -17.09 -3.59
C GLU A 201 -15.76 -17.47 -4.59
N ASP A 202 -15.81 -16.92 -5.81
CA ASP A 202 -14.81 -17.14 -6.86
C ASP A 202 -13.56 -16.26 -6.68
N ALA A 203 -12.76 -16.61 -5.68
CA ALA A 203 -11.60 -15.83 -5.24
C ALA A 203 -10.49 -15.66 -6.30
N GLU A 204 -10.40 -16.55 -7.31
CA GLU A 204 -9.44 -16.44 -8.42
C GLU A 204 -9.84 -15.37 -9.45
N ILE A 205 -11.14 -15.10 -9.59
CA ILE A 205 -11.66 -14.09 -10.53
C ILE A 205 -11.44 -12.67 -9.97
N LEU A 206 -11.39 -12.53 -8.64
CA LEU A 206 -11.39 -11.24 -7.95
C LEU A 206 -10.02 -10.59 -7.71
N ASP A 207 -8.96 -11.20 -8.21
CA ASP A 207 -7.59 -10.69 -8.08
C ASP A 207 -7.40 -9.30 -8.73
N SER A 208 -8.31 -8.88 -9.62
CA SER A 208 -8.33 -7.54 -10.22
C SER A 208 -9.74 -7.18 -10.70
N PRO A 209 -10.16 -5.88 -10.65
CA PRO A 209 -11.42 -5.41 -11.22
C PRO A 209 -11.54 -5.67 -12.74
N LEU A 210 -10.45 -5.94 -13.44
CA LEU A 210 -10.47 -6.29 -14.87
C LEU A 210 -11.38 -7.47 -15.20
N SER A 211 -11.57 -8.41 -14.27
CA SER A 211 -12.48 -9.53 -14.47
C SER A 211 -13.96 -9.12 -14.56
N LEU A 212 -14.30 -7.95 -14.01
CA LEU A 212 -15.64 -7.35 -14.03
C LEU A 212 -15.90 -6.55 -15.32
N LEU A 213 -14.84 -6.26 -16.09
CA LEU A 213 -14.85 -5.31 -17.21
C LEU A 213 -14.61 -6.02 -18.52
N LYS A 214 -15.34 -7.12 -18.74
CA LYS A 214 -15.24 -7.93 -19.95
C LYS A 214 -15.67 -7.15 -21.20
N ASP A 215 -16.61 -6.23 -21.04
CA ASP A 215 -17.08 -5.34 -22.09
C ASP A 215 -16.49 -3.94 -21.91
N ALA A 216 -15.56 -3.59 -22.79
CA ALA A 216 -14.88 -2.30 -22.80
C ALA A 216 -15.81 -1.12 -23.14
N SER A 217 -16.99 -1.37 -23.72
CA SER A 217 -17.94 -0.31 -24.09
C SER A 217 -18.54 0.42 -22.88
N PHE A 218 -18.55 -0.23 -21.72
CA PHE A 218 -19.00 0.34 -20.45
C PHE A 218 -17.90 1.08 -19.68
N VAL A 219 -16.68 1.13 -20.22
CA VAL A 219 -15.52 1.70 -19.54
C VAL A 219 -15.18 3.08 -20.09
N GLU A 220 -15.18 4.06 -19.20
CA GLU A 220 -14.87 5.45 -19.45
C GLU A 220 -13.45 5.77 -18.93
N PRO A 221 -12.47 5.97 -19.81
CA PRO A 221 -11.10 6.24 -19.40
C PRO A 221 -10.95 7.71 -18.96
N LEU A 222 -10.76 7.94 -17.65
CA LEU A 222 -10.66 9.25 -17.02
C LEU A 222 -9.25 9.83 -17.09
N GLY A 223 -9.09 11.12 -16.78
CA GLY A 223 -7.80 11.78 -16.69
C GLY A 223 -7.10 11.92 -18.04
N ASN A 224 -7.86 12.31 -19.07
CA ASN A 224 -7.39 12.38 -20.46
C ASN A 224 -6.86 11.01 -20.96
N CYS A 225 -7.67 9.98 -20.75
CA CYS A 225 -7.32 8.57 -20.89
C CYS A 225 -6.01 8.18 -20.20
N GLY A 226 -6.01 8.31 -18.88
CA GLY A 226 -4.94 7.82 -18.04
C GLY A 226 -3.60 8.55 -18.19
N ARG A 227 -3.53 9.63 -18.99
CA ARG A 227 -2.33 10.47 -19.10
C ARG A 227 -2.07 11.25 -17.83
N LYS A 228 -3.11 11.49 -17.03
CA LYS A 228 -3.03 12.15 -15.73
C LYS A 228 -3.10 11.12 -14.62
N VAL A 229 -2.04 11.04 -13.82
CA VAL A 229 -2.03 10.27 -12.58
C VAL A 229 -2.63 11.13 -11.47
N MET A 230 -3.71 10.66 -10.87
CA MET A 230 -4.46 11.38 -9.81
C MET A 230 -4.57 10.58 -8.51
N LEU A 231 -4.07 9.34 -8.51
CA LEU A 231 -4.04 8.43 -7.38
C LEU A 231 -2.67 7.78 -7.31
N TRP A 232 -2.11 7.69 -6.11
CA TRP A 232 -0.88 6.95 -5.85
C TRP A 232 -1.17 5.80 -4.92
N TRP A 233 -0.93 4.59 -5.43
CA TRP A 233 -1.04 3.37 -4.66
C TRP A 233 0.22 3.20 -3.83
N LEU A 234 0.01 3.10 -2.52
CA LEU A 234 1.07 2.97 -1.54
C LEU A 234 0.62 1.94 -0.53
N ARG A 235 1.42 0.89 -0.34
CA ARG A 235 1.16 -0.12 0.68
C ARG A 235 2.08 0.09 1.88
N VAL A 236 1.57 0.78 2.91
CA VAL A 236 2.25 0.90 4.21
C VAL A 236 1.38 0.25 5.27
N GLU A 237 1.92 -0.77 5.91
CA GLU A 237 1.26 -1.41 7.04
C GLU A 237 2.20 -1.51 8.22
N ALA A 238 1.66 -1.23 9.41
CA ALA A 238 2.38 -1.47 10.64
C ALA A 238 2.68 -2.97 10.77
N ARG A 239 3.93 -3.32 11.04
CA ARG A 239 4.28 -4.73 11.26
C ARG A 239 3.55 -5.21 12.52
N GLY A 240 2.89 -6.36 12.46
CA GLY A 240 2.25 -6.96 13.65
C GLY A 240 3.24 -7.35 14.75
N ASP A 241 4.52 -7.51 14.40
CA ASP A 241 5.64 -7.70 15.32
C ASP A 241 6.33 -6.40 15.75
N SER A 242 5.82 -5.23 15.32
CA SER A 242 6.35 -3.92 15.68
C SER A 242 6.16 -3.70 17.17
N LYS A 243 7.15 -4.12 17.94
CA LYS A 243 7.25 -3.79 19.36
C LYS A 243 7.77 -2.36 19.42
N PHE A 244 6.90 -1.42 19.79
CA PHE A 244 7.37 -0.13 20.27
C PHE A 244 8.43 -0.38 21.34
N PRO A 245 9.52 0.42 21.38
CA PRO A 245 10.54 0.24 22.41
C PRO A 245 9.86 0.21 23.78
N PRO A 246 10.23 -0.72 24.67
CA PRO A 246 9.60 -0.83 25.98
C PRO A 246 9.57 0.55 26.66
N ARG A 247 8.40 0.98 27.14
CA ARG A 247 8.12 2.31 27.75
C ARG A 247 7.73 3.44 26.78
N TRP A 248 7.65 3.21 25.48
CA TRP A 248 7.00 4.15 24.57
C TRP A 248 5.49 3.97 24.71
N ILE A 249 4.86 4.87 25.47
CA ILE A 249 3.41 5.01 25.55
C ILE A 249 3.07 6.15 24.60
N ILE A 250 2.40 5.83 23.49
CA ILE A 250 1.78 6.86 22.66
C ILE A 250 0.48 7.23 23.37
N ASP A 251 0.56 8.23 24.25
CA ASP A 251 -0.64 8.76 24.90
C ASP A 251 -1.46 9.55 23.87
N LEU A 252 -2.65 9.01 23.59
CA LEU A 252 -3.78 9.60 22.86
C LEU A 252 -3.54 10.02 21.39
N PRO A 253 -4.60 9.99 20.55
CA PRO A 253 -4.49 10.41 19.16
C PRO A 253 -4.11 11.89 19.12
N LEU A 254 -3.01 12.21 18.43
CA LEU A 254 -2.63 13.59 18.15
C LEU A 254 -3.81 14.27 17.44
N GLU A 255 -4.51 15.19 18.11
CA GLU A 255 -5.66 15.95 17.58
C GLU A 255 -5.33 16.89 16.40
N VAL A 256 -4.12 16.77 15.84
CA VAL A 256 -3.52 17.79 14.99
C VAL A 256 -3.51 17.31 13.53
N THR A 257 -4.64 17.49 12.86
CA THR A 257 -4.70 17.46 11.38
C THR A 257 -4.34 18.84 10.85
N ILE A 258 -3.04 19.18 10.82
CA ILE A 258 -2.58 20.40 10.15
C ILE A 258 -2.44 20.10 8.65
N PRO A 259 -3.14 20.81 7.75
CA PRO A 259 -2.86 20.74 6.32
C PRO A 259 -1.38 21.06 6.10
N ALA A 260 -0.66 20.19 5.40
CA ALA A 260 0.71 20.50 5.00
C ALA A 260 0.69 21.87 4.30
N LYS A 261 1.35 22.87 4.89
CA LYS A 261 1.54 24.17 4.24
C LYS A 261 2.20 23.86 2.90
N ARG A 262 1.64 24.38 1.79
CA ARG A 262 2.32 24.36 0.48
C ARG A 262 3.73 24.89 0.71
N THR A 263 4.72 24.01 0.70
CA THR A 263 6.11 24.42 0.50
C THR A 263 6.14 24.94 -0.93
N PRO A 264 6.37 26.25 -1.16
CA PRO A 264 6.59 26.74 -2.51
C PRO A 264 7.82 26.01 -3.03
N TRP A 265 7.65 25.20 -4.07
CA TRP A 265 8.79 24.71 -4.83
C TRP A 265 9.48 25.94 -5.41
N SER A 266 10.80 26.05 -5.23
CA SER A 266 11.55 27.14 -5.84
C SER A 266 11.61 26.89 -7.34
N ASP A 267 10.95 27.73 -8.14
CA ASP A 267 11.06 27.74 -9.61
C ASP A 267 12.47 28.14 -10.10
N ALA A 268 13.40 28.43 -9.19
CA ALA A 268 14.77 28.75 -9.52
C ALA A 268 15.56 27.47 -9.87
N THR A 269 16.08 27.43 -11.09
CA THR A 269 17.06 26.43 -11.53
C THR A 269 18.29 26.51 -10.61
N PRO A 270 18.82 25.40 -10.06
CA PRO A 270 20.01 25.45 -9.24
C PRO A 270 21.19 25.98 -10.06
N GLU A 271 21.69 27.16 -9.71
CA GLU A 271 22.91 27.70 -10.31
C GLU A 271 24.10 26.84 -9.85
N ILE A 272 24.70 26.12 -10.79
CA ILE A 272 25.92 25.35 -10.57
C ILE A 272 27.09 26.33 -10.63
N PRO A 273 27.91 26.49 -9.57
CA PRO A 273 29.04 27.39 -9.61
C PRO A 273 30.07 26.87 -10.63
N THR A 274 30.33 27.68 -11.65
CA THR A 274 31.37 27.44 -12.67
C THR A 274 32.67 28.14 -12.22
N GLU A 275 33.67 27.28 -12.01
CA GLU A 275 35.14 27.43 -12.09
C GLU A 275 35.89 28.71 -11.61
N GLU A 276 36.97 28.39 -10.87
CA GLU A 276 38.31 29.00 -10.92
C GLU A 276 38.58 30.41 -10.34
N GLY A 277 39.18 30.42 -9.13
CA GLY A 277 40.33 31.26 -8.69
C GLY A 277 40.17 32.79 -8.63
N VAL A 278 40.64 33.57 -7.64
CA VAL A 278 41.66 33.44 -6.59
C VAL A 278 41.41 34.55 -5.55
N VAL A 279 41.36 34.17 -4.26
CA VAL A 279 41.93 34.76 -3.03
C VAL A 279 42.02 36.30 -2.89
N ILE A 280 41.51 36.84 -1.76
CA ILE A 280 42.32 37.52 -0.70
C ILE A 280 41.60 37.39 0.67
N PHE A 281 42.24 36.76 1.66
CA PHE A 281 41.98 37.01 3.08
C PHE A 281 43.32 37.25 3.78
N ASN A 282 43.57 38.51 4.17
CA ASN A 282 44.69 38.89 5.02
C ASN A 282 44.43 38.41 6.45
N GLY A 283 45.38 37.66 7.01
CA GLY A 283 45.33 37.18 8.39
C GLY A 283 45.73 38.23 9.43
N ILE A 284 45.54 37.87 10.70
CA ILE A 284 46.51 38.06 11.80
C ILE A 284 46.19 37.03 12.91
N GLU A 285 47.16 36.16 13.11
CA GLU A 285 47.66 35.48 14.31
C GLU A 285 46.75 34.60 15.20
N GLY A 286 46.91 33.28 15.03
CA GLY A 286 46.72 32.27 16.08
C GLY A 286 48.07 31.68 16.51
N ARG A 287 48.36 31.72 17.81
CA ARG A 287 49.51 31.05 18.43
C ARG A 287 49.15 29.58 18.68
N MET A 288 49.74 28.70 17.90
CA MET A 288 49.55 27.26 17.88
C MET A 288 50.31 26.60 19.04
N THR A 289 49.62 25.85 19.91
CA THR A 289 50.26 24.85 20.77
C THR A 289 49.60 23.50 20.58
N ASP A 290 50.30 22.64 19.85
CA ASP A 290 50.10 21.22 19.71
C ASP A 290 49.97 20.52 21.08
N ARG A 291 48.90 19.75 21.27
CA ARG A 291 48.85 18.71 22.32
C ARG A 291 48.51 17.37 21.69
N ARG A 292 49.56 16.57 21.49
CA ARG A 292 49.51 15.13 21.21
C ARG A 292 48.83 14.38 22.36
N PRO A 293 48.09 13.28 22.10
CA PRO A 293 47.53 12.45 23.16
C PRO A 293 48.63 11.56 23.76
N THR A 294 48.84 11.71 25.07
CA THR A 294 49.82 10.93 25.83
C THR A 294 49.26 9.55 26.20
N LYS A 295 50.07 8.52 25.93
CA LYS A 295 49.92 7.15 26.46
C LYS A 295 49.90 7.19 27.99
N ILE A 296 48.91 6.55 28.63
CA ILE A 296 49.03 6.05 30.00
C ILE A 296 48.62 4.57 30.05
N SER A 297 49.39 3.85 30.84
CA SER A 297 49.64 2.42 30.87
C SER A 297 48.53 1.54 31.45
N ARG A 298 48.53 0.30 30.97
CA ARG A 298 47.95 -0.90 31.58
C ARG A 298 48.28 -1.01 33.08
N LEU A 299 47.28 -1.38 33.88
CA LEU A 299 47.47 -2.28 35.02
C LEU A 299 46.36 -3.34 35.01
N SER A 300 46.81 -4.55 34.77
CA SER A 300 46.11 -5.82 34.90
C SER A 300 45.75 -6.14 36.34
N ARG A 301 44.57 -6.71 36.59
CA ARG A 301 44.41 -7.83 37.53
C ARG A 301 43.37 -8.83 37.04
N LEU A 302 43.76 -10.08 37.20
CA LEU A 302 43.22 -11.30 36.63
C LEU A 302 42.09 -11.89 37.48
N ARG A 303 41.17 -12.56 36.77
CA ARG A 303 40.52 -13.86 37.06
C ARG A 303 39.78 -14.04 38.39
N HIS A 304 38.48 -14.35 38.26
CA HIS A 304 38.00 -15.63 38.77
C HIS A 304 36.98 -16.27 37.81
N SER A 305 37.30 -17.49 37.41
CA SER A 305 36.47 -18.46 36.72
C SER A 305 35.49 -19.12 37.70
N SER A 306 34.27 -19.40 37.26
CA SER A 306 33.51 -20.57 37.74
C SER A 306 32.67 -21.16 36.61
N SER A 307 33.05 -22.38 36.24
CA SER A 307 32.34 -23.29 35.38
C SER A 307 31.09 -23.85 36.07
N ARG A 308 30.02 -24.12 35.31
CA ARG A 308 29.26 -25.38 35.43
C ARG A 308 28.24 -25.61 34.31
N ASN A 309 28.55 -26.64 33.52
CA ASN A 309 27.71 -27.72 33.00
C ASN A 309 26.46 -27.47 32.12
N LYS A 310 26.65 -27.79 30.83
CA LYS A 310 25.95 -28.81 30.02
C LYS A 310 24.54 -29.24 30.50
N ARG A 311 23.54 -29.02 29.63
CA ARG A 311 22.73 -30.11 29.04
C ARG A 311 21.95 -29.65 27.81
N LYS A 312 22.29 -30.27 26.67
CA LYS A 312 21.60 -30.27 25.38
C LYS A 312 20.33 -31.13 25.51
N ARG A 313 19.17 -30.65 25.02
CA ARG A 313 17.99 -31.49 24.76
C ARG A 313 17.54 -31.21 23.32
N GLU A 314 17.68 -32.21 22.48
CA GLU A 314 17.01 -32.35 21.18
C GLU A 314 15.74 -33.20 21.34
N PRO A 315 14.76 -33.08 20.42
CA PRO A 315 13.42 -33.67 20.56
C PRO A 315 13.39 -35.16 20.20
N ARG A 316 12.53 -35.92 20.87
CA ARG A 316 12.26 -37.34 20.58
C ARG A 316 11.10 -37.49 19.60
N ILE A 317 11.38 -38.18 18.49
CA ILE A 317 10.42 -38.89 17.64
C ILE A 317 10.16 -40.27 18.27
N PRO A 318 8.93 -40.81 18.23
CA PRO A 318 8.70 -42.25 18.37
C PRO A 318 8.27 -42.87 17.03
N GLU A 319 9.08 -43.80 16.53
CA GLU A 319 8.66 -44.76 15.50
C GLU A 319 7.92 -45.95 16.13
N THR A 320 6.78 -46.26 15.52
CA THR A 320 6.30 -47.58 15.07
C THR A 320 6.65 -48.84 15.88
N GLN A 321 5.62 -49.51 16.41
CA GLN A 321 5.58 -50.98 16.47
C GLN A 321 4.29 -51.52 15.87
N SER A 322 4.48 -52.23 14.77
CA SER A 322 3.54 -53.17 14.16
C SER A 322 3.39 -54.44 15.01
N SER A 323 2.17 -54.89 15.23
CA SER A 323 1.87 -56.27 15.64
C SER A 323 0.74 -56.81 14.77
N VAL A 324 1.09 -57.77 13.92
CA VAL A 324 0.20 -58.59 13.09
C VAL A 324 -0.35 -59.75 13.92
N ARG A 325 -1.66 -60.03 13.80
CA ARG A 325 -2.35 -61.34 13.89
C ARG A 325 -3.86 -61.06 13.80
N SER A 326 -4.73 -61.87 13.20
CA SER A 326 -4.74 -62.90 12.17
C SER A 326 -6.23 -63.24 11.98
N ALA A 327 -6.63 -63.68 10.79
CA ALA A 327 -8.00 -63.99 10.38
C ALA A 327 -8.74 -64.99 11.29
N SER A 328 -10.08 -64.85 11.37
CA SER A 328 -11.07 -65.80 10.82
C SER A 328 -12.39 -65.77 11.61
N GLN A 329 -13.47 -65.30 11.00
CA GLN A 329 -14.73 -66.02 10.75
C GLN A 329 -15.68 -65.15 9.93
#